data_AF-A0A4P5Z0U1-F1
#
_entry.id   AF-A0A4P5Z0U1-F1
#
_cell.length_a   1.000
_cell.length_b   1.000
_cell.length_c   1.000
_cell.angle_alpha   90.00
_cell.angle_beta   90.00
_cell.angle_gamma   90.00
#
_symmetry.space_group_name_H-M   'P 1'
#
loop_
_entity.id
_entity.type
_entity.pdbx_description
1 polymer ?
#
loop_
_entity_poly.entity_id
_entity_poly.type
_entity_poly.pdbx_seq_one_letter_code
_entity_poly.pdbx_strand_id
1 'polypeptide(L)'
;MVVILAVVLILLSVTRWSALRRGFRDGVSEFSKHFSSFGAETAAGFGKPVADALTVGNETVEVQEPAALREVEKVKQKAFSMIVWIAQGFGIGRLKPGPGTWGSLLGLGWFAALLATGSVVWFVIGAVAGVLASVWFCGAAEKILGQKDPGSVVLDEVAAIPFCFGAWVATACLQSGRLPGPEHFFSAENWLKVALVFGAFRFFDIVKPWPVQQSQSLPGGWGVTVDDLLAAGYVNVVWAGVAWVVAGR
;
A
#
# COMPACT_ATOMS: atom_id res chain seq x y z
N MET A 1 25.69 0.36 21.17
CA MET A 1 25.15 1.19 20.06
C MET A 1 25.78 0.86 18.70
N VAL A 2 27.10 0.77 18.56
CA VAL A 2 27.77 0.43 17.28
C VAL A 2 27.39 -0.97 16.76
N VAL A 3 27.17 -1.94 17.64
CA VAL A 3 26.80 -3.32 17.25
C VAL A 3 25.38 -3.40 16.67
N ILE A 4 24.43 -2.60 17.18
CA ILE A 4 23.05 -2.58 16.67
C ILE A 4 23.01 -1.85 15.32
N LEU A 5 23.74 -0.74 15.20
CA LEU A 5 23.89 -0.03 13.93
C LEU A 5 24.60 -0.91 12.88
N ALA A 6 25.60 -1.70 13.28
CA ALA A 6 26.27 -2.66 12.42
C ALA A 6 25.34 -3.81 12.03
N VAL A 7 24.52 -4.35 12.94
CA VAL A 7 23.54 -5.40 12.61
C VAL A 7 22.45 -4.86 11.67
N VAL A 8 21.93 -3.66 11.90
CA VAL A 8 20.95 -3.00 11.02
C VAL A 8 21.57 -2.68 9.66
N LEU A 9 22.80 -2.16 9.61
CA LEU A 9 23.49 -1.92 8.34
C LEU A 9 23.88 -3.21 7.63
N ILE A 10 24.25 -4.28 8.32
CA ILE A 10 24.55 -5.60 7.73
C ILE A 10 23.26 -6.24 7.17
N LEU A 11 22.13 -6.11 7.87
CA LEU A 11 20.81 -6.52 7.39
C LEU A 11 20.33 -5.68 6.20
N LEU A 12 20.73 -4.41 6.09
CA LEU A 12 20.39 -3.52 4.98
C LEU A 12 21.39 -3.56 3.81
N SER A 13 22.66 -3.89 4.01
CA SER A 13 23.73 -3.72 3.01
C SER A 13 24.21 -5.01 2.34
N VAL A 14 24.02 -6.18 2.93
CA VAL A 14 24.60 -7.42 2.39
C VAL A 14 23.52 -8.34 1.88
N THR A 15 23.11 -8.16 0.60
CA THR A 15 23.03 -9.24 -0.43
C THR A 15 22.26 -8.89 -1.70
N ARG A 16 21.57 -7.74 -1.85
CA ARG A 16 20.56 -7.63 -2.93
C ARG A 16 20.47 -6.32 -3.72
N TRP A 17 21.53 -5.55 -3.80
CA TRP A 17 21.62 -4.37 -4.70
C TRP A 17 21.24 -4.67 -6.16
N SER A 18 21.58 -5.86 -6.66
CA SER A 18 21.20 -6.31 -8.01
C SER A 18 19.71 -6.67 -8.14
N ALA A 19 19.05 -7.13 -7.07
CA ALA A 19 17.61 -7.40 -7.06
C ALA A 19 16.79 -6.10 -6.95
N LEU A 20 17.26 -5.12 -6.18
CA LEU A 20 16.70 -3.76 -6.11
C LEU A 20 16.68 -3.11 -7.50
N ARG A 21 17.82 -3.12 -8.19
CA ARG A 21 17.95 -2.55 -9.55
C ARG A 21 17.17 -3.34 -10.60
N ARG A 22 16.88 -4.63 -10.38
CA ARG A 22 15.99 -5.42 -11.25
C ARG A 22 14.53 -5.07 -10.98
N GLY A 23 14.04 -5.18 -9.76
CA GLY A 23 12.64 -4.85 -9.42
C GLY A 23 12.25 -3.42 -9.78
N PHE A 24 13.13 -2.43 -9.52
CA PHE A 24 12.90 -1.05 -9.93
C PHE A 24 12.89 -0.89 -11.45
N ARG A 25 13.85 -1.49 -12.16
CA ARG A 25 13.91 -1.44 -13.63
C ARG A 25 12.72 -2.15 -14.28
N ASP A 26 12.30 -3.28 -13.73
CA ASP A 26 11.15 -4.05 -14.22
C ASP A 26 9.88 -3.23 -14.03
N GLY A 27 9.70 -2.60 -12.85
CA GLY A 27 8.59 -1.67 -12.57
C GLY A 27 8.59 -0.43 -13.47
N VAL A 28 9.76 0.19 -13.70
CA VAL A 28 9.90 1.35 -14.61
C VAL A 28 9.70 0.95 -16.07
N SER A 29 10.12 -0.25 -16.48
CA SER A 29 9.93 -0.75 -17.86
C SER A 29 8.46 -1.07 -18.15
N GLU A 30 7.74 -1.63 -17.18
CA GLU A 30 6.29 -1.84 -17.23
C GLU A 30 5.55 -0.50 -17.30
N PHE A 31 5.97 0.49 -16.49
CA PHE A 31 5.44 1.85 -16.52
C PHE A 31 5.63 2.52 -17.88
N SER A 32 6.84 2.44 -18.46
CA SER A 32 7.15 3.04 -19.76
C SER A 32 6.33 2.42 -20.89
N LYS A 33 6.13 1.10 -20.89
CA LYS A 33 5.27 0.40 -21.87
C LYS A 33 3.78 0.78 -21.72
N HIS A 34 3.32 0.97 -20.48
CA HIS A 34 1.94 1.39 -20.21
C HIS A 34 1.67 2.84 -20.61
N PHE A 35 2.64 3.75 -20.40
CA PHE A 35 2.47 5.17 -20.72
C PHE A 35 2.53 5.46 -22.22
N SER A 36 3.41 4.77 -22.96
CA SER A 36 3.54 4.94 -24.42
C SER A 36 2.32 4.41 -25.20
N SER A 37 1.60 3.42 -24.67
CA SER A 37 0.36 2.90 -25.28
C SER A 37 -0.87 3.75 -24.97
N PHE A 38 -0.89 4.43 -23.81
CA PHE A 38 -1.99 5.32 -23.42
C PHE A 38 -2.11 6.56 -24.33
N GLY A 39 -0.98 7.12 -24.79
CA GLY A 39 -0.95 8.29 -25.67
C GLY A 39 -1.26 8.00 -27.14
N ALA A 40 -1.17 6.74 -27.58
CA ALA A 40 -1.39 6.36 -28.98
C ALA A 40 -2.86 6.06 -29.31
N GLU A 41 -3.63 5.52 -28.36
CA GLU A 41 -5.01 5.06 -28.58
C GLU A 41 -6.08 6.15 -28.37
N THR A 42 -5.74 7.25 -27.69
CA THR A 42 -6.67 8.39 -27.51
C THR A 42 -6.94 9.15 -28.83
N ALA A 43 -6.19 8.86 -29.90
CA ALA A 43 -6.36 9.46 -31.22
C ALA A 43 -7.15 8.60 -32.22
N ALA A 44 -7.43 7.31 -31.93
CA ALA A 44 -7.96 6.39 -32.92
C ALA A 44 -9.03 5.46 -32.34
N GLY A 45 -10.31 5.77 -32.56
CA GLY A 45 -11.35 4.73 -32.49
C GLY A 45 -12.68 5.15 -31.87
N PHE A 46 -13.38 6.10 -32.48
CA PHE A 46 -14.84 6.20 -32.36
C PHE A 46 -15.46 6.06 -33.75
N GLY A 47 -15.94 4.85 -34.07
CA GLY A 47 -16.59 4.53 -35.34
C GLY A 47 -17.22 3.13 -35.30
N LYS A 48 -18.53 3.07 -35.03
CA LYS A 48 -19.43 1.90 -35.19
C LYS A 48 -19.50 1.42 -36.67
N PRO A 49 -20.08 0.24 -37.03
CA PRO A 49 -21.13 -0.49 -36.30
C PRO A 49 -21.08 -2.03 -36.26
N VAL A 50 -21.79 -2.53 -35.25
CA VAL A 50 -22.37 -3.87 -35.13
C VAL A 50 -23.61 -3.94 -36.04
N ALA A 51 -23.56 -4.69 -37.14
CA ALA A 51 -24.75 -4.99 -37.95
C ALA A 51 -24.72 -6.30 -38.76
N ASP A 52 -23.55 -6.88 -39.09
CA ASP A 52 -23.50 -7.86 -40.19
C ASP A 52 -23.32 -9.34 -39.82
N ALA A 53 -23.42 -9.74 -38.56
CA ALA A 53 -23.15 -11.14 -38.16
C ALA A 53 -24.43 -11.98 -37.97
N LEU A 54 -25.24 -12.13 -39.01
CA LEU A 54 -26.28 -13.17 -39.05
C LEU A 54 -26.41 -13.74 -40.48
N THR A 55 -25.76 -14.87 -40.74
CA THR A 55 -26.32 -16.05 -41.46
C THR A 55 -25.28 -17.18 -41.61
N VAL A 56 -25.84 -18.39 -41.76
CA VAL A 56 -25.30 -19.62 -42.39
C VAL A 56 -24.69 -20.71 -41.50
N GLY A 57 -25.32 -21.89 -41.59
CA GLY A 57 -24.60 -23.17 -41.79
C GLY A 57 -24.39 -24.03 -40.57
N ASN A 58 -24.95 -25.25 -40.58
CA ASN A 58 -24.73 -26.28 -39.57
C ASN A 58 -23.37 -26.98 -39.78
N GLU A 59 -22.29 -26.20 -39.74
CA GLU A 59 -20.93 -26.69 -39.48
C GLU A 59 -20.57 -26.22 -38.06
N THR A 60 -19.79 -26.99 -37.29
CA THR A 60 -19.17 -26.47 -36.07
C THR A 60 -18.12 -25.45 -36.48
N VAL A 61 -18.58 -24.27 -36.87
CA VAL A 61 -17.77 -23.07 -36.99
C VAL A 61 -17.23 -22.86 -35.59
N GLU A 62 -15.91 -23.02 -35.43
CA GLU A 62 -15.20 -22.50 -34.28
C GLU A 62 -15.58 -21.02 -34.23
N VAL A 63 -16.54 -20.66 -33.36
CA VAL A 63 -17.06 -19.30 -33.27
C VAL A 63 -15.87 -18.48 -32.84
N GLN A 64 -15.17 -17.89 -33.81
CA GLN A 64 -14.10 -16.95 -33.53
C GLN A 64 -14.75 -15.88 -32.69
N GLU A 65 -14.33 -15.80 -31.43
CA GLU A 65 -14.84 -14.80 -30.51
C GLU A 65 -14.84 -13.45 -31.23
N PRO A 66 -16.01 -12.82 -31.40
CA PRO A 66 -16.10 -11.58 -32.15
C PRO A 66 -15.08 -10.60 -31.59
N ALA A 67 -14.40 -9.86 -32.47
CA ALA A 67 -13.32 -8.94 -32.08
C ALA A 67 -13.72 -8.04 -30.90
N ALA A 68 -14.99 -7.66 -30.80
CA ALA A 68 -15.57 -6.94 -29.67
C ALA A 68 -15.42 -7.65 -28.31
N LEU A 69 -15.60 -8.97 -28.23
CA LEU A 69 -15.40 -9.73 -26.97
C LEU A 69 -13.92 -9.78 -26.57
N ARG A 70 -13.02 -9.96 -27.54
CA ARG A 70 -11.56 -9.90 -27.29
C ARG A 70 -11.12 -8.53 -26.77
N GLU A 71 -11.66 -7.45 -27.32
CA GLU A 71 -11.38 -6.10 -26.83
C GLU A 71 -11.94 -5.88 -25.42
N VAL A 72 -13.15 -6.36 -25.12
CA VAL A 72 -13.71 -6.31 -23.76
C VAL A 72 -12.86 -7.10 -22.76
N GLU A 73 -12.35 -8.27 -23.15
CA GLU A 73 -11.50 -9.09 -22.30
C GLU A 73 -10.12 -8.44 -22.04
N LYS A 74 -9.50 -7.86 -23.07
CA LYS A 74 -8.26 -7.07 -22.91
C LYS A 74 -8.45 -5.90 -21.97
N VAL A 75 -9.54 -5.16 -22.10
CA VAL A 75 -9.86 -4.02 -21.21
C VAL A 75 -10.04 -4.50 -19.77
N LYS A 76 -10.77 -5.60 -19.55
CA LYS A 76 -10.92 -6.22 -18.22
C LYS A 76 -9.58 -6.65 -17.63
N GLN A 77 -8.75 -7.34 -18.41
CA GLN A 77 -7.43 -7.81 -17.99
C GLN A 77 -6.52 -6.63 -17.61
N LYS A 78 -6.54 -5.55 -18.39
CA LYS A 78 -5.79 -4.32 -18.10
C LYS A 78 -6.28 -3.66 -16.81
N ALA A 79 -7.58 -3.55 -16.61
CA ALA A 79 -8.16 -3.00 -15.38
C ALA A 79 -7.79 -3.84 -14.15
N PHE A 80 -7.87 -5.17 -14.25
CA PHE A 80 -7.47 -6.08 -13.16
C PHE A 80 -5.98 -5.96 -12.83
N SER A 81 -5.14 -5.88 -13.86
CA SER A 81 -3.70 -5.64 -13.70
C SER A 81 -3.43 -4.32 -12.96
N MET A 82 -4.16 -3.26 -13.29
CA MET A 82 -4.00 -1.95 -12.65
C MET A 82 -4.42 -1.96 -11.17
N ILE A 83 -5.54 -2.60 -10.85
CA ILE A 83 -6.01 -2.75 -9.46
C ILE A 83 -4.96 -3.47 -8.62
N VAL A 84 -4.46 -4.61 -9.12
CA VAL A 84 -3.42 -5.38 -8.42
C VAL A 84 -2.14 -4.57 -8.29
N TRP A 85 -1.74 -3.82 -9.32
CA TRP A 85 -0.53 -2.99 -9.25
C TRP A 85 -0.62 -1.89 -8.19
N ILE A 86 -1.78 -1.25 -8.04
CA ILE A 86 -2.02 -0.26 -6.99
C ILE A 86 -2.05 -0.93 -5.61
N ALA A 87 -2.76 -2.05 -5.47
CA ALA A 87 -2.82 -2.82 -4.23
C ALA A 87 -1.42 -3.30 -3.78
N GLN A 88 -0.51 -3.55 -4.72
CA GLN A 88 0.89 -3.89 -4.46
C GLN A 88 1.78 -2.66 -4.17
N GLY A 89 1.21 -1.48 -3.93
CA GLY A 89 1.95 -0.25 -3.69
C GLY A 89 2.81 0.14 -4.90
N PHE A 90 2.24 0.10 -6.10
CA PHE A 90 2.94 0.39 -7.36
C PHE A 90 4.10 -0.57 -7.67
N GLY A 91 3.97 -1.82 -7.23
CA GLY A 91 4.95 -2.88 -7.44
C GLY A 91 5.97 -3.04 -6.30
N ILE A 92 5.92 -2.18 -5.28
CA ILE A 92 6.76 -2.27 -4.09
C ILE A 92 6.55 -3.58 -3.33
N GLY A 93 5.32 -4.07 -3.25
CA GLY A 93 5.00 -5.35 -2.62
C GLY A 93 5.55 -6.58 -3.34
N ARG A 94 6.25 -6.43 -4.47
CA ARG A 94 7.01 -7.52 -5.10
C ARG A 94 8.46 -7.59 -4.64
N LEU A 95 8.91 -6.61 -3.87
CA LEU A 95 10.29 -6.55 -3.37
C LEU A 95 10.54 -7.63 -2.31
N LYS A 96 11.77 -8.15 -2.29
CA LYS A 96 12.23 -9.17 -1.34
C LYS A 96 13.54 -8.76 -0.68
N PRO A 97 13.76 -9.06 0.62
CA PRO A 97 12.85 -9.78 1.52
C PRO A 97 11.76 -8.86 2.12
N GLY A 98 10.64 -9.46 2.53
CA GLY A 98 9.57 -8.81 3.29
C GLY A 98 8.81 -7.69 2.56
N PRO A 99 7.91 -8.02 1.62
CA PRO A 99 7.03 -7.06 0.94
C PRO A 99 6.41 -6.00 1.85
N GLY A 100 5.81 -6.42 2.97
CA GLY A 100 5.16 -5.50 3.91
C GLY A 100 6.12 -4.51 4.58
N THR A 101 7.42 -4.82 4.67
CA THR A 101 8.43 -3.83 5.11
C THR A 101 8.57 -2.70 4.10
N TRP A 102 8.61 -3.05 2.81
CA TRP A 102 8.68 -2.05 1.74
C TRP A 102 7.37 -1.27 1.60
N GLY A 103 6.22 -1.93 1.78
CA GLY A 103 4.90 -1.29 1.90
C GLY A 103 4.87 -0.28 3.04
N SER A 104 5.28 -0.68 4.24
CA SER A 104 5.38 0.20 5.40
C SER A 104 6.32 1.39 5.17
N LEU A 105 7.44 1.19 4.45
CA LEU A 105 8.34 2.29 4.08
C LEU A 105 7.68 3.27 3.09
N LEU A 106 6.91 2.76 2.11
CA LEU A 106 6.07 3.61 1.26
C LEU A 106 5.04 4.37 2.11
N GLY A 107 4.46 3.72 3.12
CA GLY A 107 3.58 4.34 4.12
C GLY A 107 4.23 5.48 4.89
N LEU A 108 5.52 5.42 5.20
CA LEU A 108 6.24 6.57 5.80
C LEU A 108 6.30 7.77 4.84
N GLY A 109 6.48 7.50 3.54
CA GLY A 109 6.40 8.52 2.50
C GLY A 109 5.00 9.12 2.39
N TRP A 110 3.96 8.28 2.44
CA TRP A 110 2.56 8.73 2.48
C TRP A 110 2.27 9.59 3.72
N PHE A 111 2.71 9.16 4.89
CA PHE A 111 2.60 9.93 6.14
C PHE A 111 3.29 11.29 6.03
N ALA A 112 4.52 11.33 5.51
CA ALA A 112 5.25 12.58 5.29
C ALA A 112 4.48 13.52 4.33
N ALA A 113 3.88 12.99 3.26
CA ALA A 113 3.07 13.77 2.33
C ALA A 113 1.82 14.36 3.00
N LEU A 114 1.14 13.59 3.86
CA LEU A 114 -0.01 14.08 4.63
C LEU A 114 0.40 15.19 5.60
N LEU A 115 1.53 15.06 6.29
CA LEU A 115 2.06 16.10 7.18
C LEU A 115 2.44 17.37 6.43
N ALA A 116 3.00 17.23 5.22
CA ALA A 116 3.41 18.37 4.39
C ALA A 116 2.25 19.28 3.99
N THR A 117 1.00 18.82 4.09
CA THR A 117 -0.18 19.67 3.90
C THR A 117 -0.30 20.79 4.93
N GLY A 118 0.32 20.63 6.12
CA GLY A 118 0.24 21.57 7.24
C GLY A 118 -1.16 21.72 7.86
N SER A 119 -2.15 20.96 7.38
CA SER A 119 -3.55 21.07 7.77
C SER A 119 -4.03 19.78 8.41
N VAL A 120 -4.47 19.87 9.66
CA VAL A 120 -5.05 18.72 10.39
C VAL A 120 -6.24 18.13 9.63
N VAL A 121 -7.04 18.98 8.98
CA VAL A 121 -8.21 18.54 8.20
C VAL A 121 -7.76 17.68 7.01
N TRP A 122 -6.78 18.15 6.23
CA TRP A 122 -6.29 17.39 5.08
C TRP A 122 -5.53 16.13 5.47
N PHE A 123 -4.79 16.18 6.58
CA PHE A 123 -4.17 15.00 7.17
C PHE A 123 -5.20 13.91 7.49
N VAL A 124 -6.28 14.26 8.22
CA VAL A 124 -7.33 13.31 8.61
C VAL A 124 -8.08 12.79 7.39
N ILE A 125 -8.48 13.68 6.47
CA ILE A 125 -9.16 13.27 5.23
C ILE A 125 -8.29 12.29 4.44
N GLY A 126 -7.01 12.60 4.27
CA GLY A 126 -6.08 11.73 3.54
C GLY A 126 -5.85 10.39 4.23
N ALA A 127 -5.68 10.37 5.55
CA ALA A 127 -5.53 9.14 6.31
C ALA A 127 -6.78 8.23 6.20
N VAL A 128 -7.98 8.79 6.36
CA VAL A 128 -9.25 8.05 6.22
C VAL A 128 -9.45 7.58 4.79
N ALA A 129 -9.18 8.44 3.80
CA ALA A 129 -9.26 8.06 2.38
C ALA A 129 -8.29 6.94 2.04
N GLY A 130 -7.08 6.94 2.62
CA GLY A 130 -6.10 5.86 2.47
C GLY A 130 -6.63 4.52 2.98
N VAL A 131 -7.30 4.50 4.14
CA VAL A 131 -7.95 3.28 4.68
C VAL A 131 -9.05 2.78 3.77
N LEU A 132 -9.94 3.67 3.31
CA LEU A 132 -11.04 3.29 2.42
C LEU A 132 -10.53 2.76 1.08
N ALA A 133 -9.47 3.39 0.54
CA ALA A 133 -8.78 2.92 -0.64
C ALA A 133 -8.17 1.53 -0.41
N SER A 134 -7.46 1.33 0.70
CA SER A 134 -6.90 0.03 1.08
C SER A 134 -7.96 -1.07 1.11
N VAL A 135 -9.07 -0.87 1.82
CA VAL A 135 -10.17 -1.84 1.90
C VAL A 135 -10.66 -2.24 0.51
N TRP A 136 -10.81 -1.27 -0.39
CA TRP A 136 -11.29 -1.53 -1.75
C TRP A 136 -10.24 -2.26 -2.60
N PHE A 137 -9.02 -1.72 -2.69
CA PHE A 137 -7.96 -2.24 -3.55
C PHE A 137 -7.46 -3.61 -3.06
N CYS A 138 -7.22 -3.79 -1.76
CA CYS A 138 -6.81 -5.08 -1.21
C CYS A 138 -7.91 -6.13 -1.43
N GLY A 139 -9.17 -5.81 -1.10
CA GLY A 139 -10.28 -6.74 -1.32
C GLY A 139 -10.55 -7.07 -2.80
N ALA A 140 -10.30 -6.13 -3.71
CA ALA A 140 -10.37 -6.39 -5.14
C ALA A 140 -9.18 -7.26 -5.61
N ALA A 141 -7.97 -6.98 -5.13
CA ALA A 141 -6.78 -7.77 -5.44
C ALA A 141 -6.88 -9.21 -4.94
N GLU A 142 -7.42 -9.45 -3.75
CA GLU A 142 -7.71 -10.81 -3.25
C GLU A 142 -8.58 -11.62 -4.23
N LYS A 143 -9.65 -11.00 -4.73
CA LYS A 143 -10.57 -11.62 -5.69
C LYS A 143 -9.90 -11.89 -7.03
N ILE A 144 -9.12 -10.93 -7.53
CA ILE A 144 -8.42 -11.04 -8.82
C ILE A 144 -7.32 -12.10 -8.76
N LEU A 145 -6.57 -12.17 -7.65
CA LEU A 145 -5.48 -13.12 -7.46
C LEU A 145 -5.97 -14.50 -7.00
N GLY A 146 -7.24 -14.63 -6.60
CA GLY A 146 -7.81 -15.89 -6.11
C GLY A 146 -7.16 -16.38 -4.81
N GLN A 147 -6.54 -15.47 -4.06
CA GLN A 147 -5.80 -15.77 -2.83
C GLN A 147 -6.24 -14.79 -1.75
N LYS A 148 -6.57 -15.33 -0.56
CA LYS A 148 -6.83 -14.52 0.63
C LYS A 148 -5.50 -14.01 1.18
N ASP A 149 -5.43 -12.72 1.50
CA ASP A 149 -4.24 -12.04 2.03
C ASP A 149 -2.94 -12.37 1.26
N PRO A 150 -2.84 -12.04 -0.05
CA PRO A 150 -1.62 -12.29 -0.82
C PRO A 150 -0.52 -11.35 -0.31
N GLY A 151 0.56 -11.88 0.26
CA GLY A 151 1.64 -11.07 0.83
C GLY A 151 2.43 -10.17 -0.13
N SER A 152 1.98 -9.98 -1.38
CA SER A 152 2.46 -8.91 -2.27
C SER A 152 1.56 -7.68 -2.30
N VAL A 153 0.31 -7.81 -1.85
CA VAL A 153 -0.59 -6.69 -1.58
C VAL A 153 -0.11 -6.04 -0.29
N VAL A 154 0.12 -4.73 -0.34
CA VAL A 154 0.79 -3.99 0.73
C VAL A 154 0.19 -2.61 1.01
N LEU A 155 -0.99 -2.34 0.46
CA LEU A 155 -1.63 -1.03 0.54
C LEU A 155 -2.29 -0.81 1.92
N ASP A 156 -2.67 -1.89 2.57
CA ASP A 156 -3.03 -2.02 3.98
C ASP A 156 -1.92 -1.49 4.88
N GLU A 157 -0.67 -1.94 4.71
CA GLU A 157 0.42 -1.45 5.55
C GLU A 157 0.70 0.04 5.27
N VAL A 158 0.62 0.46 4.00
CA VAL A 158 0.78 1.88 3.61
C VAL A 158 -0.28 2.75 4.29
N ALA A 159 -1.53 2.29 4.30
CA ALA A 159 -2.66 3.01 4.88
C ALA A 159 -2.61 3.07 6.42
N ALA A 160 -2.03 2.06 7.07
CA ALA A 160 -1.93 2.00 8.53
C ALA A 160 -0.81 2.88 9.12
N ILE A 161 0.23 3.21 8.36
CA ILE A 161 1.37 3.97 8.89
C ILE A 161 0.97 5.33 9.51
N PRO A 162 0.15 6.21 8.88
CA PRO A 162 -0.30 7.44 9.53
C PRO A 162 -0.97 7.22 10.89
N PHE A 163 -1.68 6.10 11.06
CA PHE A 163 -2.33 5.74 12.31
C PHE A 163 -1.34 5.29 13.38
N CYS A 164 -0.22 4.66 13.02
CA CYS A 164 0.85 4.28 13.96
C CYS A 164 1.43 5.51 14.69
N PHE A 165 1.42 6.67 14.04
CA PHE A 165 1.91 7.93 14.61
C PHE A 165 0.81 8.77 15.27
N GLY A 166 -0.44 8.29 15.34
CA GLY A 166 -1.61 9.06 15.75
C GLY A 166 -1.48 9.75 17.10
N ALA A 167 -1.04 9.03 18.15
CA ALA A 167 -0.86 9.56 19.49
C ALA A 167 0.27 10.61 19.54
N TRP A 168 1.35 10.40 18.79
CA TRP A 168 2.44 11.37 18.70
C TRP A 168 1.99 12.64 17.95
N VAL A 169 1.33 12.50 16.80
CA VAL A 169 0.75 13.63 16.06
C VAL A 169 -0.25 14.39 16.93
N ALA A 170 -1.17 13.69 17.60
CA ALA A 170 -2.19 14.31 18.45
C ALA A 170 -1.58 15.10 19.61
N THR A 171 -0.61 14.52 20.33
CA THR A 171 0.08 15.20 21.42
C THR A 171 0.87 16.42 20.94
N ALA A 172 1.57 16.32 19.82
CA ALA A 172 2.27 17.45 19.20
C ALA A 172 1.31 18.57 18.75
N CYS A 173 0.14 18.21 18.19
CA CYS A 173 -0.91 19.16 17.83
C CYS A 173 -1.47 19.88 19.06
N LEU A 174 -1.75 19.15 20.14
CA LEU A 174 -2.27 19.73 21.39
C LEU A 174 -1.28 20.70 22.04
N GLN A 175 0.02 20.43 21.94
CA GLN A 175 1.07 21.27 22.53
C GLN A 175 1.37 22.52 21.69
N SER A 176 1.42 22.37 20.36
CA SER A 176 1.84 23.45 19.46
C SER A 176 0.68 24.23 18.83
N GLY A 177 -0.55 23.73 18.94
CA GLY A 177 -1.75 24.28 18.30
C GLY A 177 -1.80 24.09 16.78
N ARG A 178 -0.85 23.35 16.19
CA ARG A 178 -0.74 23.15 14.74
C ARG A 178 -0.26 21.75 14.39
N LEU A 179 -0.50 21.31 13.16
CA LEU A 179 0.05 20.05 12.66
C LEU A 179 1.59 20.15 12.59
N PRO A 180 2.34 19.23 13.22
CA PRO A 180 3.79 19.16 13.04
C PRO A 180 4.13 18.84 11.57
N GLY A 181 5.12 19.51 11.01
CA GLY A 181 5.59 19.21 9.66
C GLY A 181 6.45 17.93 9.61
N PRO A 182 6.77 17.41 8.41
CA PRO A 182 7.63 16.24 8.25
C PRO A 182 8.98 16.39 8.95
N GLU A 183 9.55 17.60 8.96
CA GLU A 183 10.81 17.94 9.61
C GLU A 183 10.83 17.64 11.11
N HIS A 184 9.67 17.62 11.78
CA HIS A 184 9.58 17.25 13.19
C HIS A 184 9.90 15.76 13.40
N PHE A 185 9.35 14.88 12.56
CA PHE A 185 9.47 13.43 12.72
C PHE A 185 10.79 12.93 12.14
N PHE A 186 11.18 13.43 10.97
CA PHE A 186 12.37 13.01 10.25
C PHE A 186 13.61 13.87 10.60
N SER A 187 13.70 14.33 11.85
CA SER A 187 14.86 15.07 12.37
C SER A 187 15.94 14.14 12.94
N ALA A 188 17.15 14.68 13.13
CA ALA A 188 18.26 13.96 13.78
C ALA A 188 17.94 13.52 15.22
N GLU A 189 16.98 14.17 15.89
CA GLU A 189 16.58 13.85 17.26
C GLU A 189 15.46 12.82 17.33
N ASN A 190 14.61 12.76 16.30
CA ASN A 190 13.38 11.97 16.31
C ASN A 190 13.41 10.74 15.39
N TRP A 191 14.39 10.60 14.48
CA TRP A 191 14.48 9.46 13.57
C TRP A 191 14.51 8.10 14.30
N LEU A 192 15.16 8.03 15.48
CA LEU A 192 15.16 6.81 16.30
C LEU A 192 13.76 6.45 16.79
N LYS A 193 12.97 7.45 17.20
CA LYS A 193 11.58 7.25 17.64
C LYS A 193 10.70 6.83 16.47
N VAL A 194 10.91 7.40 15.28
CA VAL A 194 10.25 6.95 14.04
C VAL A 194 10.58 5.50 13.74
N ALA A 195 11.86 5.11 13.84
CA ALA A 195 12.29 3.73 13.66
C ALA A 195 11.69 2.77 14.70
N LEU A 196 11.52 3.22 15.96
CA LEU A 196 10.85 2.44 17.01
C LEU A 196 9.35 2.26 16.74
N VAL A 197 8.64 3.32 16.32
CA VAL A 197 7.23 3.24 15.93
C VAL A 197 7.06 2.29 14.74
N PHE A 198 7.91 2.42 13.72
CA PHE A 198 7.94 1.52 12.57
C PHE A 198 8.21 0.06 12.97
N GLY A 199 9.23 -0.17 13.80
CA GLY A 199 9.59 -1.50 14.29
C GLY A 199 8.48 -2.12 15.14
N ALA A 200 7.83 -1.34 15.99
CA ALA A 200 6.70 -1.78 16.81
C ALA A 200 5.50 -2.15 15.94
N PHE A 201 5.18 -1.35 14.93
CA PHE A 201 4.12 -1.67 13.97
C PHE A 201 4.38 -3.02 13.30
N ARG A 202 5.58 -3.20 12.71
CA ARG A 202 5.94 -4.47 12.08
C ARG A 202 5.91 -5.64 13.05
N PHE A 203 6.31 -5.43 14.31
CA PHE A 203 6.22 -6.47 15.33
C PHE A 203 4.77 -6.87 15.59
N PHE A 204 3.85 -5.93 15.78
CA PHE A 204 2.45 -6.24 16.04
C PHE A 204 1.70 -6.79 14.83
N ASP A 205 2.01 -6.33 13.62
CA ASP A 205 1.46 -6.91 12.39
C ASP A 205 1.96 -8.35 12.18
N ILE A 206 3.22 -8.67 12.49
CA ILE A 206 3.73 -10.05 12.36
C ILE A 206 3.16 -10.96 13.45
N VAL A 207 3.06 -10.48 14.69
CA VAL A 207 2.61 -11.28 15.84
C VAL A 207 1.09 -11.44 15.87
N LYS A 208 0.34 -10.45 15.38
CA LYS A 208 -1.13 -10.38 15.39
C LYS A 208 -1.75 -10.71 16.77
N PRO A 209 -1.42 -9.96 17.84
CA PRO A 209 -2.01 -10.19 19.15
C PRO A 209 -3.54 -10.04 19.12
N TRP A 210 -4.28 -10.72 19.99
CA TRP A 210 -5.72 -10.52 20.11
C TRP A 210 -6.03 -9.03 20.35
N PRO A 211 -6.95 -8.36 19.62
CA PRO A 211 -7.90 -8.90 18.65
C PRO A 211 -7.48 -8.81 17.16
N VAL A 212 -6.23 -8.45 16.84
CA VAL A 212 -5.69 -8.32 15.47
C VAL A 212 -5.94 -9.59 14.65
N GLN A 213 -5.63 -10.76 15.19
CA GLN A 213 -5.88 -12.01 14.47
C GLN A 213 -7.37 -12.28 14.20
N GLN A 214 -8.26 -11.80 15.08
CA GLN A 214 -9.70 -12.03 14.93
C GLN A 214 -10.31 -11.15 13.83
N SER A 215 -9.77 -9.96 13.56
CA SER A 215 -10.30 -9.10 12.49
C SER A 215 -10.14 -9.71 11.11
N GLN A 216 -9.25 -10.68 10.92
CA GLN A 216 -9.09 -11.42 9.65
C GLN A 216 -10.33 -12.26 9.25
N SER A 217 -11.31 -12.42 10.15
CA SER A 217 -12.61 -13.01 9.81
C SER A 217 -13.58 -12.03 9.13
N LEU A 218 -13.25 -10.74 9.08
CA LEU A 218 -14.06 -9.74 8.37
C LEU A 218 -14.03 -9.98 6.86
N PRO A 219 -15.10 -9.60 6.13
CA PRO A 219 -15.22 -9.90 4.71
C PRO A 219 -14.33 -9.03 3.82
N GLY A 220 -13.62 -9.67 2.89
CA GLY A 220 -12.78 -9.01 1.88
C GLY A 220 -11.69 -8.15 2.49
N GLY A 221 -11.39 -7.01 1.84
CA GLY A 221 -10.29 -6.12 2.26
C GLY A 221 -10.46 -5.48 3.63
N TRP A 222 -11.63 -5.58 4.28
CA TRP A 222 -11.79 -5.18 5.67
C TRP A 222 -10.93 -6.04 6.60
N GLY A 223 -10.82 -7.35 6.36
CA GLY A 223 -10.05 -8.24 7.23
C GLY A 223 -8.57 -7.87 7.28
N VAL A 224 -8.02 -7.55 6.12
CA VAL A 224 -6.61 -7.23 5.86
C VAL A 224 -6.26 -5.76 6.12
N THR A 225 -7.23 -4.83 6.09
CA THR A 225 -6.94 -3.44 6.48
C THR A 225 -7.14 -3.24 7.98
N VAL A 226 -8.11 -3.92 8.59
CA VAL A 226 -8.43 -3.73 10.02
C VAL A 226 -7.40 -4.42 10.92
N ASP A 227 -6.82 -5.55 10.54
CA ASP A 227 -5.74 -6.16 11.32
C ASP A 227 -4.53 -5.21 11.44
N ASP A 228 -4.12 -4.58 10.34
CA ASP A 228 -3.07 -3.56 10.32
C ASP A 228 -3.41 -2.30 11.13
N LEU A 229 -4.66 -1.82 11.05
CA LEU A 229 -5.10 -0.69 11.87
C LEU A 229 -5.15 -1.03 13.36
N LEU A 230 -5.51 -2.27 13.72
CA LEU A 230 -5.45 -2.73 15.10
C LEU A 230 -3.99 -2.84 15.57
N ALA A 231 -3.08 -3.34 14.73
CA ALA A 231 -1.64 -3.32 15.01
C ALA A 231 -1.12 -1.90 15.24
N ALA A 232 -1.54 -0.92 14.43
CA ALA A 232 -1.27 0.50 14.65
C ALA A 232 -1.84 0.98 16.01
N GLY A 233 -3.03 0.52 16.40
CA GLY A 233 -3.61 0.76 17.72
C GLY A 233 -2.70 0.32 18.87
N TYR A 234 -2.10 -0.87 18.79
CA TYR A 234 -1.11 -1.35 19.77
C TYR A 234 0.09 -0.42 19.86
N VAL A 235 0.60 0.06 18.73
CA VAL A 235 1.73 1.01 18.71
C VAL A 235 1.37 2.29 19.48
N ASN A 236 0.15 2.80 19.33
CA ASN A 236 -0.30 3.99 20.05
C ASN A 236 -0.41 3.77 21.55
N VAL A 237 -0.90 2.60 21.99
CA VAL A 237 -0.97 2.25 23.41
C VAL A 237 0.44 2.20 24.02
N VAL A 238 1.38 1.54 23.34
CA VAL A 238 2.78 1.48 23.77
C VAL A 238 3.39 2.88 23.82
N TRP A 239 3.20 3.68 22.77
CA TRP A 239 3.71 5.05 22.70
C TRP A 239 3.18 5.92 23.84
N ALA A 240 1.87 5.88 24.09
CA ALA A 240 1.23 6.62 25.18
C ALA A 240 1.75 6.17 26.55
N GLY A 241 1.94 4.87 26.76
CA GLY A 241 2.52 4.33 27.99
C GLY A 241 3.95 4.80 28.23
N VAL A 242 4.81 4.75 27.20
CA VAL A 242 6.18 5.27 27.30
C VAL A 242 6.18 6.77 27.59
N ALA A 243 5.35 7.54 26.89
CA ALA A 243 5.25 8.99 27.10
C ALA A 243 4.77 9.33 28.52
N TRP A 244 3.82 8.56 29.07
CA TRP A 244 3.33 8.72 30.44
C TRP A 244 4.42 8.46 31.48
N VAL A 245 5.14 7.33 31.37
CA VAL A 245 6.25 6.99 32.28
C VAL A 245 7.37 8.03 32.22
N VAL A 246 7.76 8.46 31.01
CA VAL A 246 8.81 9.49 30.83
C VAL A 246 8.38 10.85 31.38
N ALA A 247 7.09 11.17 31.34
CA ALA A 247 6.55 12.40 31.92
C ALA A 247 6.50 12.39 33.47
N GLY A 248 6.88 11.29 34.12
CA GLY A 248 6.93 11.17 35.58
C GLY A 248 5.55 11.30 36.25
N ARG A 249 4.48 10.94 35.54
CA ARG A 249 3.10 10.94 36.04
C ARG A 249 2.60 9.52 36.24
#